data_AF-A0A2R4FFI3-F1
#
_entry.id   AF-A0A2R4FFI3-F1
#
_cell.length_a   1.000
_cell.length_b   1.000
_cell.length_c   1.000
_cell.angle_alpha   90.00
_cell.angle_beta   90.00
_cell.angle_gamma   90.00
#
_symmetry.space_group_name_H-M   'P 1'
#
loop_
_entity.id
_entity.type
_entity.pdbx_description
1 polymer ?
#
loop_
_entity_poly.entity_id
_entity_poly.type
_entity_poly.pdbx_seq_one_letter_code
_entity_poly.pdbx_strand_id
1 'polypeptide(L)'
;MRPFRAVLLLSLLLASLAGCTPANEPLAALALRDGEPTVLLVGCGSAGASIYLHEDSETASASPSTGATADRPEWSVRTDRAEPVNEIPLLDPTPPANWTVNRSSLQRIEPGVWYGISAYGHRDAFTVRFDTEAFSKLDGEHVLAPVSHRKQEVMTRASFERNARQACEDS
;
A
#
# COMPACT_ATOMS: atom_id res chain seq x y z
N MET A 1 31.41 -10.38 56.32
CA MET A 1 30.81 -11.07 55.16
C MET A 1 29.49 -10.40 54.81
N ARG A 2 29.45 -9.59 53.74
CA ARG A 2 28.20 -9.04 53.15
C ARG A 2 28.39 -8.81 51.64
N PRO A 3 28.00 -9.75 50.76
CA PRO A 3 27.95 -9.53 49.32
C PRO A 3 26.48 -9.47 48.86
N PHE A 4 25.86 -8.28 48.88
CA PHE A 4 24.45 -8.13 48.46
C PHE A 4 24.15 -6.76 47.83
N ARG A 5 25.05 -6.23 46.99
CA ARG A 5 24.85 -4.93 46.33
C ARG A 5 25.14 -4.89 44.82
N ALA A 6 25.53 -5.99 44.18
CA ALA A 6 25.99 -5.97 42.78
C ALA A 6 24.94 -6.40 41.74
N VAL A 7 23.75 -6.88 42.14
CA VAL A 7 22.82 -7.55 41.21
C VAL A 7 21.72 -6.60 40.65
N LEU A 8 21.55 -5.41 41.22
CA LEU A 8 20.42 -4.52 40.87
C LEU A 8 20.66 -3.59 39.66
N LEU A 9 21.87 -3.57 39.09
CA LEU A 9 22.21 -2.69 37.95
C LEU A 9 22.11 -3.35 36.57
N LEU A 10 21.98 -4.69 36.50
CA LEU A 10 21.94 -5.41 35.22
C LEU A 10 20.53 -5.50 34.60
N SER A 11 19.47 -5.29 35.39
CA SER A 11 18.09 -5.42 34.92
C SER A 11 17.57 -4.21 34.13
N LEU A 12 18.21 -3.04 34.27
CA LEU A 12 17.75 -1.81 33.60
C LEU A 12 18.19 -1.70 32.13
N LEU A 13 19.25 -2.40 31.72
CA LEU A 13 19.80 -2.34 30.36
C LEU A 13 19.07 -3.26 29.36
N LEU A 14 18.26 -4.21 29.83
CA LEU A 14 17.49 -5.13 28.98
C LEU A 14 16.10 -4.59 28.61
N ALA A 15 15.63 -3.51 29.25
CA ALA A 15 14.35 -2.88 28.93
C ALA A 15 14.42 -1.87 27.77
N SER A 16 15.62 -1.49 27.31
CA SER A 16 15.82 -0.53 26.23
C SER A 16 16.01 -1.15 24.84
N LEU A 17 15.99 -2.49 24.70
CA LEU A 17 16.09 -3.17 23.40
C LEU A 17 14.76 -3.72 22.86
N ALA A 18 13.65 -3.53 23.56
CA ALA A 18 12.31 -3.65 22.96
C ALA A 18 11.92 -2.34 22.25
N GLY A 19 12.86 -1.74 21.52
CA GLY A 19 12.58 -0.63 20.62
C GLY A 19 11.73 -1.17 19.47
N CYS A 20 10.41 -1.08 19.65
CA CYS A 20 9.38 -1.40 18.69
C CYS A 20 9.80 -0.92 17.30
N THR A 21 10.12 -1.85 16.41
CA THR A 21 10.25 -1.56 15.00
C THR A 21 8.83 -1.29 14.50
N PRO A 22 8.45 -0.05 14.16
CA PRO A 22 7.09 0.20 13.76
C PRO A 22 6.81 -0.58 12.47
N ALA A 23 5.67 -1.27 12.42
CA ALA A 23 5.21 -1.93 11.20
C ALA A 23 4.67 -0.86 10.24
N ASN A 24 5.58 -0.24 9.50
CA ASN A 24 5.40 0.97 8.69
C ASN A 24 4.92 0.67 7.25
N GLU A 25 3.74 0.06 7.08
CA GLU A 25 3.27 -0.23 5.73
C GLU A 25 2.44 0.91 5.14
N PRO A 26 2.83 1.44 3.96
CA PRO A 26 2.05 2.49 3.33
C PRO A 26 0.66 1.95 2.95
N LEU A 27 -0.38 2.76 3.15
CA LEU A 27 -1.75 2.41 2.80
C LEU A 27 -2.14 3.07 1.49
N ALA A 28 -2.78 2.30 0.61
CA ALA A 28 -3.21 2.76 -0.71
C ALA A 28 -4.73 2.70 -0.85
N ALA A 29 -5.28 3.67 -1.57
CA ALA A 29 -6.66 3.69 -2.04
C ALA A 29 -6.69 4.03 -3.54
N LEU A 30 -7.75 3.61 -4.22
CA LEU A 30 -8.05 4.05 -5.58
C LEU A 30 -8.89 5.33 -5.54
N ALA A 31 -8.49 6.33 -6.31
CA ALA A 31 -9.18 7.59 -6.50
C ALA A 31 -9.36 7.87 -8.01
N LEU A 32 -10.16 8.89 -8.33
CA LEU A 32 -10.14 9.54 -9.63
C LEU A 32 -9.61 10.96 -9.48
N ARG A 33 -8.72 11.37 -10.38
CA ARG A 33 -8.25 12.75 -10.50
C ARG A 33 -8.45 13.18 -11.94
N ASP A 34 -9.26 14.22 -12.14
CA ASP A 34 -9.58 14.75 -13.47
C ASP A 34 -10.12 13.67 -14.45
N GLY A 35 -10.82 12.67 -13.89
CA GLY A 35 -11.38 11.53 -14.64
C GLY A 35 -10.42 10.34 -14.81
N GLU A 36 -9.17 10.46 -14.36
CA GLU A 36 -8.14 9.43 -14.50
C GLU A 36 -7.91 8.63 -13.21
N PRO A 37 -7.74 7.30 -13.31
CA PRO A 37 -7.51 6.45 -12.15
C PRO A 37 -6.16 6.76 -11.50
N THR A 38 -6.20 7.05 -10.20
CA THR A 38 -5.05 7.52 -9.42
C THR A 38 -4.95 6.73 -8.13
N VAL A 39 -3.74 6.32 -7.74
CA VAL A 39 -3.50 5.75 -6.41
C VAL A 39 -3.23 6.87 -5.43
N LEU A 40 -4.04 6.93 -4.37
CA LEU A 40 -3.76 7.76 -3.20
C LEU A 40 -3.00 6.92 -2.18
N LEU A 41 -1.73 7.27 -1.98
CA LEU A 41 -0.83 6.57 -1.06
C LEU A 41 -0.57 7.43 0.18
N VAL A 42 -0.76 6.85 1.37
CA VAL A 42 -0.35 7.45 2.64
C VAL A 42 0.85 6.68 3.18
N GLY A 43 1.99 7.35 3.27
CA GLY A 43 3.23 6.76 3.76
C GLY A 43 3.31 6.71 5.29
N CYS A 44 3.68 5.56 5.85
CA CYS A 44 4.03 5.44 7.27
C CYS A 44 5.53 5.71 7.46
N GLY A 45 5.90 6.97 7.67
CA GLY A 45 7.30 7.38 7.85
C GLY A 45 8.07 7.56 6.55
N SER A 46 9.41 7.60 6.64
CA SER A 46 10.30 7.95 5.52
C SER A 46 10.81 6.76 4.71
N ALA A 47 10.15 5.61 4.81
CA ALA A 47 10.53 4.41 4.05
C ALA A 47 10.15 4.56 2.57
N GLY A 48 10.83 3.78 1.72
CA GLY A 48 10.42 3.63 0.33
C GLY A 48 9.08 2.91 0.21
N ALA A 49 8.43 3.07 -0.95
CA ALA A 49 7.18 2.40 -1.27
C ALA A 49 7.21 1.88 -2.70
N SER A 50 6.55 0.76 -2.95
CA SER A 50 6.30 0.25 -4.30
C SER A 50 4.82 0.03 -4.50
N ILE A 51 4.28 0.48 -5.63
CA ILE A 51 2.88 0.28 -6.03
C ILE A 51 2.88 -0.71 -7.19
N TYR A 52 2.02 -1.72 -7.11
CA TYR A 52 1.82 -2.72 -8.14
C TYR A 52 0.36 -2.68 -8.57
N LEU A 53 0.13 -2.61 -9.88
CA LEU A 53 -1.15 -2.79 -10.53
C LEU A 53 -1.06 -4.03 -11.40
N HIS A 54 -1.98 -4.97 -11.24
CA HIS A 54 -2.03 -6.20 -12.02
C HIS A 54 -3.48 -6.62 -12.29
N GLU A 55 -3.68 -7.39 -13.35
CA GLU A 55 -4.96 -8.04 -13.60
C GLU A 55 -5.23 -9.10 -12.52
N ASP A 56 -6.40 -9.04 -11.90
CA ASP A 56 -6.86 -10.00 -10.91
C ASP A 56 -7.80 -10.97 -11.60
N SER A 57 -7.31 -12.19 -11.86
CA SER A 57 -8.16 -13.24 -12.40
C SER A 57 -9.11 -13.67 -11.28
N GLU A 58 -10.41 -13.38 -11.41
CA GLU A 58 -11.42 -13.82 -10.42
C GLU A 58 -11.35 -15.34 -10.12
N THR A 59 -10.76 -16.12 -11.02
CA THR A 59 -10.55 -17.56 -10.92
C THR A 59 -9.31 -18.00 -10.14
N ALA A 60 -8.42 -17.10 -9.70
CA ALA A 60 -7.16 -17.43 -9.04
C ALA A 60 -7.28 -17.78 -7.53
N SER A 61 -8.42 -18.36 -7.11
CA SER A 61 -8.54 -18.98 -5.78
C SER A 61 -7.72 -20.28 -5.64
N ALA A 62 -7.02 -20.71 -6.68
CA ALA A 62 -6.01 -21.75 -6.59
C ALA A 62 -4.68 -21.14 -6.15
N SER A 63 -4.11 -21.60 -5.03
CA SER A 63 -2.79 -21.21 -4.56
C SER A 63 -1.79 -21.09 -5.72
N PRO A 64 -0.97 -20.03 -5.77
CA PRO A 64 0.05 -19.90 -6.79
C PRO A 64 0.99 -21.10 -6.67
N SER A 65 0.85 -22.06 -7.59
CA SER A 65 1.92 -23.03 -7.82
C SER A 65 3.15 -22.21 -8.21
N THR A 66 4.26 -22.49 -7.54
CA THR A 66 5.47 -21.66 -7.40
C THR A 66 6.26 -21.42 -8.70
N GLY A 67 5.60 -21.30 -9.87
CA GLY A 67 6.26 -21.16 -11.16
C GLY A 67 5.48 -20.48 -12.28
N ALA A 68 4.24 -19.99 -12.08
CA ALA A 68 3.40 -19.46 -13.17
C ALA A 68 3.12 -17.95 -13.10
N THR A 69 3.98 -17.16 -12.46
CA THR A 69 3.84 -15.68 -12.37
C THR A 69 4.47 -14.91 -13.53
N ALA A 70 5.07 -15.58 -14.52
CA ALA A 70 5.96 -14.90 -15.47
C ALA A 70 5.26 -14.01 -16.52
N ASP A 71 3.98 -14.25 -16.86
CA ASP A 71 3.35 -13.60 -18.03
C ASP A 71 2.14 -12.71 -17.71
N ARG A 72 1.83 -12.46 -16.44
CA ARG A 72 0.69 -11.58 -16.13
C ARG A 72 1.05 -10.12 -16.43
N PRO A 73 0.23 -9.36 -17.18
CA PRO A 73 0.41 -7.93 -17.34
C PRO A 73 0.49 -7.23 -15.98
N GLU A 74 1.55 -6.44 -15.79
CA GLU A 74 1.82 -5.71 -14.55
C GLU A 74 2.34 -4.31 -14.89
N TRP A 75 1.87 -3.34 -14.12
CA TRP A 75 2.47 -2.02 -14.03
C TRP A 75 2.95 -1.81 -12.59
N SER A 76 4.13 -1.24 -12.42
CA SER A 76 4.60 -0.89 -11.08
C SER A 76 5.49 0.33 -11.09
N VAL A 77 5.40 1.09 -10.00
CA VAL A 77 6.28 2.21 -9.70
C VAL A 77 6.86 2.05 -8.31
N ARG A 78 8.04 2.63 -8.08
CA ARG A 78 8.66 2.69 -6.75
C ARG A 78 9.22 4.07 -6.45
N THR A 79 9.35 4.35 -5.17
CA THR A 79 10.14 5.46 -4.65
C THR A 79 10.99 4.98 -3.47
N ASP A 80 12.15 5.59 -3.28
CA ASP A 80 13.00 5.35 -2.12
C ASP A 80 12.53 6.16 -0.89
N ARG A 81 11.62 7.13 -1.07
CA ARG A 81 11.04 7.93 0.00
C ARG A 81 9.60 8.32 -0.35
N ALA A 82 8.64 7.69 0.30
CA ALA A 82 7.25 8.10 0.18
C ALA A 82 7.02 9.38 1.01
N GLU A 83 6.46 10.42 0.39
CA GLU A 83 5.87 11.55 1.12
C GLU A 83 4.66 11.09 1.96
N PRO A 84 4.20 11.87 2.97
CA PRO A 84 3.06 11.49 3.79
C PRO A 84 1.78 11.22 3.00
N VAL A 85 1.57 11.95 1.90
CA VAL A 85 0.46 11.73 0.95
C VAL A 85 1.00 11.89 -0.47
N ASN A 86 0.79 10.90 -1.32
CA ASN A 86 1.13 10.95 -2.74
C ASN A 86 -0.10 10.58 -3.58
N GLU A 87 -0.25 11.26 -4.71
CA GLU A 87 -1.16 10.87 -5.78
C GLU A 87 -0.32 10.35 -6.94
N ILE A 88 -0.56 9.11 -7.35
CA ILE A 88 0.19 8.45 -8.41
C ILE A 88 -0.80 8.08 -9.51
N PRO A 89 -0.83 8.79 -10.65
CA PRO A 89 -1.64 8.42 -11.80
C PRO A 89 -1.30 7.01 -12.27
N LEU A 90 -2.31 6.16 -12.43
CA LEU A 90 -2.11 4.79 -12.87
C LEU A 90 -1.76 4.75 -14.36
N LEU A 91 -0.78 3.93 -14.70
CA LEU A 91 -0.32 3.70 -16.08
C LEU A 91 0.35 4.91 -16.75
N ASP A 92 0.54 6.02 -16.03
CA ASP A 92 1.27 7.17 -16.55
C ASP A 92 2.77 6.81 -16.74
N PRO A 93 3.35 7.00 -17.93
CA PRO A 93 4.78 6.79 -18.15
C PRO A 93 5.67 7.80 -17.41
N THR A 94 5.10 8.91 -16.94
CA THR A 94 5.79 10.00 -16.24
C THR A 94 5.23 10.12 -14.82
N PRO A 95 5.63 9.22 -13.88
CA PRO A 95 5.14 9.28 -12.51
C PRO A 95 5.63 10.57 -11.80
N PRO A 96 5.10 10.90 -10.61
CA PRO A 96 5.53 12.07 -9.85
C PRO A 96 7.04 12.10 -9.60
N ALA A 97 7.57 13.28 -9.26
CA ALA A 97 8.99 13.43 -8.94
C ALA A 97 9.44 12.41 -7.87
N ASN A 98 10.64 11.83 -8.05
CA ASN A 98 11.22 10.79 -7.20
C ASN A 98 10.52 9.42 -7.23
N TRP A 99 9.61 9.20 -8.18
CA TRP A 99 9.08 7.88 -8.52
C TRP A 99 9.74 7.35 -9.79
N THR A 100 9.85 6.02 -9.89
CA THR A 100 10.42 5.32 -11.05
C THR A 100 9.50 4.18 -11.46
N VAL A 101 9.16 4.12 -12.75
CA VAL A 101 8.46 2.96 -13.33
C VAL A 101 9.41 1.76 -13.37
N ASN A 102 9.00 0.66 -12.75
CA ASN A 102 9.76 -0.61 -12.76
C ASN A 102 9.22 -1.59 -13.81
N ARG A 103 7.90 -1.67 -13.97
CA ARG A 103 7.23 -2.51 -14.97
C ARG A 103 6.11 -1.73 -15.65
N SER A 104 5.87 -2.05 -16.92
CA SER A 104 4.89 -1.37 -17.77
C SER A 104 4.30 -2.31 -18.83
N SER A 105 4.17 -3.60 -18.52
CA SER A 105 3.56 -4.56 -19.45
C SER A 105 2.03 -4.41 -19.49
N LEU A 106 1.41 -3.95 -18.41
CA LEU A 106 0.04 -3.47 -18.40
C LEU A 106 -0.02 -2.03 -18.93
N GLN A 107 -0.77 -1.81 -20.02
CA GLN A 107 -0.84 -0.50 -20.71
C GLN A 107 -2.24 0.14 -20.65
N ARG A 108 -3.27 -0.60 -20.25
CA ARG A 108 -4.65 -0.12 -20.21
C ARG A 108 -5.45 -0.86 -19.14
N ILE A 109 -6.40 -0.16 -18.54
CA ILE A 109 -7.48 -0.73 -17.71
C ILE A 109 -8.69 -0.94 -18.63
N GLU A 110 -9.08 -2.20 -18.82
CA GLU A 110 -10.16 -2.59 -19.74
C GLU A 110 -11.50 -2.77 -18.98
N PRO A 111 -12.63 -2.40 -19.60
CA PRO A 111 -13.94 -2.67 -19.02
C PRO A 111 -14.19 -4.17 -18.81
N GLY A 112 -14.75 -4.53 -17.65
CA GLY A 112 -15.06 -5.93 -17.30
C GLY A 112 -13.87 -6.77 -16.85
N VAL A 113 -12.66 -6.20 -16.77
CA VAL A 113 -11.49 -6.84 -16.18
C VAL A 113 -11.31 -6.34 -14.74
N TRP A 114 -11.06 -7.27 -13.83
CA TRP A 114 -10.71 -6.94 -12.45
C TRP A 114 -9.21 -6.70 -12.31
N TYR A 115 -8.86 -5.72 -11.49
CA TYR A 115 -7.49 -5.31 -11.21
C TYR A 115 -7.26 -5.26 -9.71
N GLY A 116 -6.02 -5.52 -9.30
CA GLY A 116 -5.54 -5.38 -7.93
C GLY A 116 -4.46 -4.30 -7.83
N ILE A 117 -4.62 -3.38 -6.89
CA ILE A 117 -3.58 -2.43 -6.46
C ILE A 117 -3.04 -2.88 -5.11
N SER A 118 -1.73 -3.06 -5.01
CA SER A 118 -1.04 -3.33 -3.74
C SER A 118 0.10 -2.34 -3.54
N ALA A 119 0.24 -1.79 -2.33
CA ALA A 119 1.38 -0.97 -1.95
C ALA A 119 2.25 -1.73 -0.96
N TYR A 120 3.51 -1.99 -1.32
CA TYR A 120 4.44 -2.76 -0.48
C TYR A 120 5.48 -1.84 0.17
N GLY A 121 5.63 -2.02 1.48
CA GLY A 121 6.74 -1.50 2.29
C GLY A 121 7.64 -2.63 2.82
N HIS A 122 7.08 -3.68 3.45
CA HIS A 122 7.89 -4.81 3.92
C HIS A 122 7.19 -6.19 4.07
N ARG A 123 5.88 -6.31 4.38
CA ARG A 123 5.06 -7.54 4.40
C ARG A 123 3.59 -7.24 4.00
N ASP A 124 2.62 -8.05 4.44
CA ASP A 124 1.24 -8.24 3.91
C ASP A 124 0.42 -6.98 3.52
N ALA A 125 0.65 -6.46 2.30
CA ALA A 125 -0.08 -5.31 1.77
C ALA A 125 -1.58 -5.57 1.60
N PHE A 126 -2.41 -4.61 2.03
CA PHE A 126 -3.82 -4.58 1.62
C PHE A 126 -3.92 -4.36 0.11
N THR A 127 -4.80 -5.15 -0.53
CA THR A 127 -5.08 -5.02 -1.96
C THR A 127 -6.42 -4.32 -2.18
N VAL A 128 -6.43 -3.27 -2.99
CA VAL A 128 -7.66 -2.66 -3.52
C VAL A 128 -8.01 -3.38 -4.82
N ARG A 129 -9.19 -4.02 -4.85
CA ARG A 129 -9.70 -4.72 -6.04
C ARG A 129 -10.72 -3.86 -6.75
N PHE A 130 -10.62 -3.66 -8.06
CA PHE A 130 -11.56 -2.82 -8.78
C PHE A 130 -11.71 -3.24 -10.24
N ASP A 131 -12.81 -2.85 -10.85
CA ASP A 131 -13.03 -2.79 -12.28
C ASP A 131 -13.38 -1.34 -12.68
N THR A 132 -13.68 -1.11 -13.95
CA THR A 132 -14.09 0.22 -14.42
C THR A 132 -15.45 0.68 -13.87
N GLU A 133 -16.32 -0.22 -13.39
CA GLU A 133 -17.60 0.19 -12.79
C GLU A 133 -17.37 0.93 -11.47
N ALA A 134 -16.31 0.59 -10.74
CA ALA A 134 -15.92 1.28 -9.53
C ALA A 134 -15.71 2.79 -9.77
N PHE A 135 -15.27 3.21 -10.96
CA PHE A 135 -15.04 4.62 -11.29
C PHE A 135 -16.30 5.46 -11.18
N SER A 136 -17.48 4.90 -11.47
CA SER A 136 -18.76 5.63 -11.34
C SER A 136 -19.10 6.01 -9.89
N LYS A 137 -18.40 5.43 -8.91
CA LYS A 137 -18.59 5.66 -7.47
C LYS A 137 -17.56 6.64 -6.91
N LEU A 138 -16.62 7.10 -7.73
CA LEU A 138 -15.53 8.00 -7.33
C LEU A 138 -15.74 9.34 -8.05
N ASP A 139 -15.68 10.43 -7.30
CA ASP A 139 -16.01 11.79 -7.79
C ASP A 139 -14.90 12.81 -7.50
N GLY A 140 -13.69 12.33 -7.19
CA GLY A 140 -12.54 13.16 -6.77
C GLY A 140 -12.49 13.41 -5.26
N GLU A 141 -13.63 13.38 -4.58
CA GLU A 141 -13.72 13.50 -3.11
C GLU A 141 -13.83 12.13 -2.44
N HIS A 142 -14.29 11.11 -3.17
CA HIS A 142 -14.39 9.73 -2.70
C HIS A 142 -13.28 8.83 -3.26
N VAL A 143 -12.85 7.89 -2.43
CA VAL A 143 -11.84 6.88 -2.72
C VAL A 143 -12.36 5.50 -2.38
N LEU A 144 -11.94 4.48 -3.12
CA LEU A 144 -12.12 3.08 -2.78
C LEU A 144 -10.90 2.60 -1.99
N ALA A 145 -11.09 2.34 -0.71
CA ALA A 145 -10.02 1.99 0.21
C ALA A 145 -10.25 0.61 0.84
N PRO A 146 -9.18 -0.14 1.18
CA PRO A 146 -9.30 -1.37 1.93
C PRO A 146 -9.63 -1.04 3.39
N VAL A 147 -10.58 -1.75 3.98
CA VAL A 147 -10.88 -1.70 5.42
C VAL A 147 -10.42 -2.96 6.15
N SER A 148 -10.17 -4.04 5.40
CA SER A 148 -9.52 -5.28 5.85
C SER A 148 -9.01 -6.05 4.62
N HIS A 149 -8.32 -7.18 4.82
CA HIS A 149 -7.88 -8.04 3.70
C HIS A 149 -9.01 -8.57 2.81
N ARG A 150 -10.27 -8.54 3.26
CA ARG A 150 -11.42 -9.08 2.52
C ARG A 150 -12.52 -8.06 2.23
N LYS A 151 -12.32 -6.81 2.63
CA LYS A 151 -13.36 -5.79 2.57
C LYS A 151 -12.75 -4.46 2.18
N GLN A 152 -13.43 -3.78 1.26
CA GLN A 152 -13.12 -2.44 0.80
C GLN A 152 -14.40 -1.61 0.83
N GLU A 153 -14.25 -0.31 1.01
CA GLU A 153 -15.37 0.63 1.09
C GLU A 153 -15.06 1.90 0.31
N VAL A 154 -16.09 2.49 -0.27
CA VAL A 154 -16.02 3.85 -0.79
C VAL A 154 -16.18 4.80 0.39
N MET A 155 -15.22 5.69 0.58
CA MET A 155 -15.22 6.68 1.66
C MET A 155 -14.67 8.01 1.16
N THR A 156 -14.93 9.09 1.90
CA THR A 156 -14.30 10.38 1.59
C THR A 156 -12.78 10.28 1.71
N ARG A 157 -12.06 10.96 0.83
CA ARG A 157 -10.60 11.11 0.86
C ARG A 157 -10.07 11.51 2.23
N ALA A 158 -10.66 12.53 2.85
CA ALA A 158 -10.25 13.00 4.17
C ALA A 158 -10.38 11.93 5.26
N SER A 159 -11.38 11.05 5.16
CA SER A 159 -11.53 9.93 6.11
C SER A 159 -10.50 8.85 5.87
N PHE A 160 -10.20 8.51 4.62
CA PHE A 160 -9.11 7.59 4.30
C PHE A 160 -7.77 8.12 4.83
N GLU A 161 -7.41 9.37 4.52
CA GLU A 161 -6.13 9.95 4.97
C GLU A 161 -5.99 9.95 6.50
N ARG A 162 -7.06 10.32 7.21
CA ARG A 162 -7.07 10.29 8.68
C ARG A 162 -6.90 8.87 9.21
N ASN A 163 -7.66 7.91 8.69
CA ASN A 163 -7.59 6.52 9.13
C ASN A 163 -6.22 5.91 8.83
N ALA A 164 -5.65 6.24 7.67
CA ALA A 164 -4.34 5.74 7.27
C ALA A 164 -3.22 6.30 8.16
N ARG A 165 -3.25 7.60 8.49
CA ARG A 165 -2.30 8.19 9.44
C ARG A 165 -2.41 7.56 10.83
N GLN A 166 -3.64 7.35 11.32
CA GLN A 166 -3.85 6.68 12.61
C GLN A 166 -3.27 5.26 12.60
N ALA A 167 -3.50 4.51 11.51
CA ALA A 167 -2.94 3.16 11.37
C ALA A 167 -1.40 3.17 11.37
N CYS A 168 -0.76 4.19 10.78
CA CYS A 168 0.69 4.37 10.85
C CYS A 168 1.21 4.66 12.27
N GLU A 169 0.43 5.32 13.12
CA GLU A 169 0.80 5.65 14.50
C GLU A 169 0.63 4.46 15.46
N ASP A 170 -0.35 3.58 15.16
CA ASP A 170 -0.68 2.43 16.00
C ASP A 170 0.18 1.18 15.71
N SER A 171 1.03 1.22 14.66
CA SER A 171 1.83 0.08 14.15
C SER A 171 3.29 0.12 14.58
#